data_AF-A0A415M7U7-F1
#
_entry.id   AF-A0A415M7U7-F1
#
_cell.length_a   1.000
_cell.length_b   1.000
_cell.length_c   1.000
_cell.angle_alpha   90.00
_cell.angle_beta   90.00
_cell.angle_gamma   90.00
#
_symmetry.space_group_name_H-M   'P 1'
#
loop_
_entity.id
_entity.type
_entity.pdbx_description
1 polymer ?
#
loop_
_entity_poly.entity_id
_entity_poly.type
_entity_poly.pdbx_seq_one_letter_code
_entity_poly.pdbx_strand_id
1 'polypeptide(L)'
;MRRIAAGLMVVMSVLIVSCKGKTGNTITVGSDKLDNTQSYFSESMHTVARCDTGYYYLDKCSASDDNLMFYDDKSEESIVLCNKPQCGHDGEECMAYISGSEFKSELYYYNSYIYMISSKGNLVQISADGTQRTDLGSICILSGQDSVSMCFNDGYAYVSQEITGDIEGNVTVRLYRFNLDTGSSDKIYEETGYGIGINSLKTYGSDTFFLKTSVSKDDKGLYSLEGKGIFRITGEDTECLLDKNVYSYCIDADNNKLYYSGLGDGIIYEYDLGSGKSESIYESDNDTGYFYITFDGNYIWMDDGGYKNMAMYFNKQSSSLDYTLYQLDRDGKLAAKRTIPDEEKIFSIMHGDSRRMFMFSFVNNKIVYIDKSNIEKGDIKELR
;
A
#
# COMPACT_ATOMS: atom_id res chain seq x y z
N MET A 1 6.33 48.35 -49.72
CA MET A 1 5.63 47.26 -49.01
C MET A 1 6.56 46.06 -48.90
N ARG A 2 7.17 45.82 -47.74
CA ARG A 2 7.74 44.53 -47.33
C ARG A 2 7.68 44.48 -45.81
N ARG A 3 6.89 43.53 -45.31
CA ARG A 3 6.55 43.35 -43.89
C ARG A 3 7.78 42.84 -43.14
N ILE A 4 8.08 43.47 -42.01
CA ILE A 4 9.04 42.99 -41.02
C ILE A 4 8.30 41.93 -40.19
N ALA A 5 8.71 40.67 -40.30
CA ALA A 5 8.26 39.61 -39.40
C ALA A 5 9.14 39.66 -38.14
N ALA A 6 8.56 40.09 -37.03
CA ALA A 6 9.16 39.95 -35.71
C ALA A 6 9.08 38.46 -35.31
N GLY A 7 10.22 37.79 -35.20
CA GLY A 7 10.31 36.45 -34.64
C GLY A 7 10.12 36.54 -33.13
N LEU A 8 8.97 36.07 -32.64
CA LEU A 8 8.73 35.85 -31.22
C LEU A 8 9.48 34.57 -30.82
N MET A 9 10.67 34.72 -30.26
CA MET A 9 11.41 33.61 -29.66
C MET A 9 10.71 33.27 -28.33
N VAL A 10 9.82 32.27 -28.35
CA VAL A 10 9.28 31.68 -27.13
C VAL A 10 10.40 30.85 -26.51
N VAL A 11 11.12 31.43 -25.55
CA VAL A 11 12.00 30.69 -24.66
C VAL A 11 11.07 29.88 -23.77
N MET A 12 10.79 28.64 -24.18
CA MET A 12 10.17 27.64 -23.33
C MET A 12 11.19 27.29 -22.26
N SER A 13 11.12 28.00 -21.13
CA SER A 13 11.87 27.68 -19.92
C SER A 13 11.33 26.36 -19.37
N VAL A 14 11.89 25.25 -19.88
CA VAL A 14 11.82 23.95 -19.25
C VAL A 14 12.56 24.10 -17.92
N LEU A 15 11.80 24.20 -16.82
CA LEU A 15 12.35 23.94 -15.50
C LEU A 15 12.62 22.45 -15.44
N ILE A 16 13.77 22.04 -15.98
CA ILE A 16 14.34 20.74 -15.66
C ILE A 16 14.68 20.86 -14.18
N VAL A 17 13.82 20.32 -13.31
CA VAL A 17 14.27 19.87 -11.99
C VAL A 17 15.20 18.71 -12.30
N SER A 18 16.44 19.05 -12.63
CA SER A 18 17.52 18.10 -12.65
C SER A 18 17.64 17.67 -11.21
N CYS A 19 17.24 16.43 -10.92
CA CYS A 19 17.79 15.68 -9.81
C CYS A 19 19.31 15.80 -9.97
N LYS A 20 19.93 16.75 -9.25
CA LYS A 20 21.36 16.70 -9.01
C LYS A 20 21.55 15.35 -8.34
N GLY A 21 22.02 14.36 -9.09
CA GLY A 21 22.48 13.10 -8.54
C GLY A 21 23.51 13.45 -7.48
N LYS A 22 23.09 13.48 -6.22
CA LYS A 22 24.00 13.48 -5.10
C LYS A 22 24.53 12.05 -5.05
N THR A 23 25.76 11.91 -5.51
CA THR A 23 26.61 10.76 -5.26
C THR A 23 26.55 10.38 -3.77
N GLY A 24 26.12 9.14 -3.48
CA GLY A 24 26.60 8.34 -2.34
C GLY A 24 26.47 8.96 -0.96
N ASN A 25 25.28 9.39 -0.55
CA ASN A 25 25.01 9.50 0.87
C ASN A 25 24.69 8.09 1.39
N THR A 26 25.54 7.56 2.27
CA THR A 26 25.19 6.38 3.07
C THR A 26 23.95 6.71 3.88
N ILE A 27 22.85 6.01 3.60
CA ILE A 27 21.60 6.13 4.35
C ILE A 27 21.53 4.97 5.34
N THR A 28 21.03 5.25 6.54
CA THR A 28 20.68 4.24 7.52
C THR A 28 19.26 4.54 7.97
N VAL A 29 18.40 3.52 7.86
CA VAL A 29 16.97 3.62 8.18
C VAL A 29 16.67 3.16 9.60
N GLY A 30 17.65 2.59 10.31
CA GLY A 30 17.47 2.00 11.65
C GLY A 30 16.95 0.57 11.59
N SER A 31 16.75 -0.04 12.77
CA SER A 31 16.16 -1.38 12.87
C SER A 31 14.65 -1.32 12.76
N ASP A 32 14.03 -2.29 12.08
CA ASP A 32 12.58 -2.30 11.95
C ASP A 32 11.88 -2.95 13.14
N LYS A 33 10.64 -2.52 13.39
CA LYS A 33 9.66 -3.25 14.18
C LYS A 33 8.47 -3.51 13.28
N LEU A 34 8.63 -4.46 12.37
CA LEU A 34 7.65 -4.73 11.30
C LEU A 34 6.22 -4.95 11.82
N ASP A 35 6.04 -5.57 12.99
CA ASP A 35 4.70 -5.74 13.59
C ASP A 35 4.08 -4.40 14.06
N ASN A 36 4.90 -3.38 14.34
CA ASN A 36 4.42 -2.04 14.68
C ASN A 36 4.09 -1.22 13.42
N THR A 37 4.92 -1.29 12.38
CA THR A 37 4.78 -0.48 11.16
C THR A 37 3.88 -1.14 10.12
N GLN A 38 3.79 -2.46 10.17
CA GLN A 38 3.01 -3.36 9.30
C GLN A 38 3.27 -3.18 7.80
N SER A 39 4.48 -2.74 7.44
CA SER A 39 4.90 -2.48 6.06
C SER A 39 4.98 -3.75 5.18
N TYR A 40 4.82 -4.93 5.78
CA TYR A 40 4.70 -6.21 5.09
C TYR A 40 3.33 -6.42 4.40
N PHE A 41 2.32 -5.58 4.66
CA PHE A 41 1.12 -5.59 3.84
C PHE A 41 1.40 -4.95 2.48
N SER A 42 0.93 -5.56 1.40
CA SER A 42 1.05 -5.01 0.04
C SER A 42 0.15 -3.78 -0.09
N GLU A 43 0.37 -2.97 -1.13
CA GLU A 43 -0.37 -1.73 -1.42
C GLU A 43 -1.82 -1.96 -1.89
N SER A 44 -2.37 -3.12 -1.60
CA SER A 44 -3.65 -3.57 -2.11
C SER A 44 -4.77 -3.23 -1.10
N MET A 45 -5.62 -4.18 -0.73
CA MET A 45 -6.61 -3.97 0.32
C MET A 45 -5.93 -3.85 1.70
N HIS A 46 -6.35 -2.88 2.52
CA HIS A 46 -5.92 -2.77 3.92
C HIS A 46 -7.08 -3.12 4.86
N THR A 47 -7.50 -4.39 4.87
CA THR A 47 -8.69 -4.83 5.66
C THR A 47 -8.33 -5.76 6.81
N VAL A 48 -7.03 -5.98 7.05
CA VAL A 48 -6.50 -6.83 8.10
C VAL A 48 -5.34 -6.09 8.78
N ALA A 49 -5.29 -6.14 10.10
CA ALA A 49 -4.20 -5.58 10.88
C ALA A 49 -3.75 -6.58 11.97
N ARG A 50 -2.45 -6.74 12.12
CA ARG A 50 -1.82 -7.60 13.14
C ARG A 50 -1.74 -6.87 14.48
N CYS A 51 -1.94 -7.62 15.57
CA CYS A 51 -1.60 -7.22 16.94
C CYS A 51 -0.82 -8.36 17.62
N ASP A 52 -0.44 -8.23 18.90
CA ASP A 52 0.40 -9.26 19.57
C ASP A 52 -0.25 -10.65 19.63
N THR A 53 -1.57 -10.72 19.78
CA THR A 53 -2.31 -11.97 20.08
C THR A 53 -3.21 -12.45 18.94
N GLY A 54 -3.27 -11.74 17.83
CA GLY A 54 -4.21 -12.06 16.76
C GLY A 54 -4.26 -11.03 15.64
N TYR A 55 -5.38 -11.01 14.93
CA TYR A 55 -5.62 -10.11 13.80
C TYR A 55 -6.97 -9.43 13.98
N TYR A 56 -7.00 -8.13 13.74
CA TYR A 56 -8.24 -7.42 13.49
C TYR A 56 -8.52 -7.46 12.00
N TYR A 57 -9.78 -7.62 11.62
CA TYR A 57 -10.18 -7.57 10.22
C TYR A 57 -11.61 -7.09 10.04
N LEU A 58 -11.93 -6.62 8.83
CA LEU A 58 -13.27 -6.24 8.44
C LEU A 58 -13.96 -7.43 7.75
N ASP A 59 -15.09 -7.87 8.32
CA ASP A 59 -15.93 -8.92 7.74
C ASP A 59 -17.26 -8.35 7.24
N LYS A 60 -17.68 -8.71 6.04
CA LYS A 60 -18.86 -8.12 5.41
C LYS A 60 -20.13 -8.58 6.11
N CYS A 61 -20.87 -7.63 6.68
CA CYS A 61 -22.21 -7.88 7.22
C CYS A 61 -23.32 -7.43 6.26
N SER A 62 -23.01 -6.51 5.33
CA SER A 62 -23.93 -6.03 4.29
C SER A 62 -23.19 -5.82 2.94
N ALA A 63 -23.87 -5.27 1.94
CA ALA A 63 -23.24 -4.89 0.67
C ALA A 63 -22.21 -3.76 0.82
N SER A 64 -22.41 -2.88 1.80
CA SER A 64 -21.61 -1.66 2.02
C SER A 64 -21.03 -1.54 3.42
N ASP A 65 -21.34 -2.48 4.32
CA ASP A 65 -21.00 -2.36 5.74
C ASP A 65 -20.29 -3.62 6.22
N ASP A 66 -19.40 -3.40 7.18
CA ASP A 66 -18.54 -4.42 7.74
C ASP A 66 -18.74 -4.51 9.26
N ASN A 67 -18.41 -5.64 9.84
CA ASN A 67 -18.15 -5.80 11.26
C ASN A 67 -16.64 -5.89 11.48
N LEU A 68 -16.16 -5.15 12.48
CA LEU A 68 -14.81 -5.27 12.99
C LEU A 68 -14.71 -6.55 13.85
N MET A 69 -13.87 -7.46 13.41
CA MET A 69 -13.64 -8.77 14.00
C MET A 69 -12.26 -8.85 14.64
N PHE A 70 -12.10 -9.76 15.60
CA PHE A 70 -10.80 -10.15 16.15
C PHE A 70 -10.63 -11.66 16.05
N TYR A 71 -9.58 -12.10 15.37
CA TYR A 71 -9.16 -13.50 15.27
C TYR A 71 -8.01 -13.76 16.24
N ASP A 72 -8.19 -14.68 17.20
CA ASP A 72 -7.19 -15.03 18.20
C ASP A 72 -6.25 -16.14 17.72
N ASP A 73 -4.93 -15.92 17.84
CA ASP A 73 -3.92 -16.89 17.38
C ASP A 73 -3.96 -18.22 18.14
N LYS A 74 -4.38 -18.20 19.41
CA LYS A 74 -4.27 -19.36 20.29
C LYS A 74 -5.49 -20.26 20.18
N SER A 75 -6.69 -19.68 20.12
CA SER A 75 -7.90 -20.46 19.88
C SER A 75 -8.16 -20.73 18.41
N GLU A 76 -7.57 -19.94 17.50
CA GLU A 76 -7.85 -19.96 16.06
C GLU A 76 -9.33 -19.67 15.75
N GLU A 77 -9.94 -18.78 16.54
CA GLU A 77 -11.36 -18.43 16.47
C GLU A 77 -11.51 -16.91 16.44
N SER A 78 -12.53 -16.46 15.73
CA SER A 78 -12.93 -15.07 15.55
C SER A 78 -14.09 -14.71 16.46
N ILE A 79 -14.03 -13.49 16.98
CA ILE A 79 -15.12 -12.86 17.71
C ILE A 79 -15.44 -11.50 17.11
N VAL A 80 -16.70 -11.09 17.19
CA VAL A 80 -17.09 -9.72 16.86
C VAL A 80 -16.51 -8.80 17.95
N LEU A 81 -15.85 -7.71 17.54
CA LEU A 81 -15.15 -6.81 18.47
C LEU A 81 -16.14 -5.86 19.18
N CYS A 82 -17.00 -6.42 20.03
CA CYS A 82 -18.04 -5.69 20.74
C CYS A 82 -18.24 -6.26 22.15
N ASN A 83 -18.09 -5.40 23.16
CA ASN A 83 -18.24 -5.78 24.57
C ASN A 83 -19.68 -5.58 25.12
N LYS A 84 -20.67 -5.29 24.26
CA LYS A 84 -22.05 -5.08 24.66
C LYS A 84 -22.77 -6.44 24.72
N PRO A 85 -23.22 -6.90 25.91
CA PRO A 85 -23.94 -8.17 26.02
C PRO A 85 -25.21 -8.15 25.17
N GLN A 86 -25.52 -9.26 24.50
CA GLN A 86 -26.72 -9.42 23.67
C GLN A 86 -26.86 -8.38 22.55
N CYS A 87 -25.75 -7.88 22.01
CA CYS A 87 -25.76 -7.00 20.84
C CYS A 87 -26.10 -7.80 19.57
N GLY A 88 -26.90 -7.21 18.68
CA GLY A 88 -27.27 -7.82 17.39
C GLY A 88 -26.16 -7.77 16.33
N HIS A 89 -25.16 -6.89 16.50
CA HIS A 89 -24.04 -6.67 15.59
C HIS A 89 -24.45 -6.34 14.14
N ASP A 90 -25.63 -5.74 13.96
CA ASP A 90 -26.30 -5.52 12.67
C ASP A 90 -26.63 -4.04 12.40
N GLY A 91 -26.08 -3.12 13.20
CA GLY A 91 -26.31 -1.70 13.00
C GLY A 91 -25.44 -0.79 13.86
N GLU A 92 -25.62 0.52 13.65
CA GLU A 92 -24.79 1.61 14.20
C GLU A 92 -24.72 1.66 15.74
N GLU A 93 -25.67 1.02 16.43
CA GLU A 93 -25.67 0.86 17.89
C GLU A 93 -24.59 -0.12 18.41
N CYS A 94 -23.93 -0.85 17.50
CA CYS A 94 -22.84 -1.77 17.79
C CYS A 94 -21.48 -1.11 17.55
N MET A 95 -20.57 -1.22 18.51
CA MET A 95 -19.20 -0.68 18.38
C MET A 95 -18.36 -1.37 17.28
N ALA A 96 -18.68 -2.63 16.97
CA ALA A 96 -18.04 -3.37 15.89
C ALA A 96 -18.59 -2.98 14.51
N TYR A 97 -19.77 -2.37 14.43
CA TYR A 97 -20.38 -2.02 13.14
C TYR A 97 -19.63 -0.85 12.50
N ILE A 98 -19.16 -1.07 11.28
CA ILE A 98 -18.45 -0.11 10.45
C ILE A 98 -19.33 0.21 9.24
N SER A 99 -19.96 1.38 9.26
CA SER A 99 -20.76 1.87 8.14
C SER A 99 -19.86 2.32 7.00
N GLY A 100 -20.06 1.79 5.78
CA GLY A 100 -19.31 2.25 4.60
C GLY A 100 -19.61 3.69 4.19
N SER A 101 -20.66 4.29 4.75
CA SER A 101 -20.94 5.72 4.60
C SER A 101 -20.14 6.61 5.57
N GLU A 102 -19.70 6.04 6.70
CA GLU A 102 -18.98 6.74 7.77
C GLU A 102 -17.46 6.54 7.65
N PHE A 103 -16.99 5.39 7.15
CA PHE A 103 -15.59 5.03 7.10
C PHE A 103 -15.12 4.63 5.71
N LYS A 104 -13.84 4.86 5.44
CA LYS A 104 -13.12 4.14 4.39
C LYS A 104 -12.86 2.71 4.89
N SER A 105 -12.96 1.72 4.01
CA SER A 105 -12.73 0.30 4.33
C SER A 105 -11.23 -0.02 4.47
N GLU A 106 -10.56 0.71 5.36
CA GLU A 106 -9.14 0.55 5.67
C GLU A 106 -8.92 0.46 7.18
N LEU A 107 -8.11 -0.50 7.60
CA LEU A 107 -7.88 -0.89 8.97
C LEU A 107 -6.39 -0.94 9.26
N TYR A 108 -5.97 -0.27 10.33
CA TYR A 108 -4.58 -0.22 10.76
C TYR A 108 -4.48 -0.47 12.26
N TYR A 109 -3.34 -0.98 12.73
CA TYR A 109 -3.07 -1.14 14.15
C TYR A 109 -1.69 -0.59 14.50
N TYR A 110 -1.65 0.27 15.52
CA TYR A 110 -0.45 0.95 15.97
C TYR A 110 -0.54 1.27 17.47
N ASN A 111 0.55 1.14 18.22
CA ASN A 111 0.62 1.46 19.66
C ASN A 111 -0.59 0.95 20.49
N SER A 112 -1.01 -0.29 20.26
CA SER A 112 -2.12 -0.95 20.96
C SER A 112 -3.53 -0.43 20.66
N TYR A 113 -3.69 0.35 19.60
CA TYR A 113 -4.98 0.82 19.12
C TYR A 113 -5.21 0.45 17.66
N ILE A 114 -6.49 0.34 17.32
CA ILE A 114 -6.95 0.20 15.95
C ILE A 114 -7.24 1.61 15.41
N TYR A 115 -6.92 1.86 14.15
CA TYR A 115 -7.14 3.14 13.48
C TYR A 115 -7.89 2.95 12.18
N MET A 116 -8.80 3.87 11.91
CA MET A 116 -9.58 3.96 10.67
C MET A 116 -9.70 5.43 10.24
N ILE A 117 -9.95 5.65 8.95
CA ILE A 117 -10.19 6.98 8.39
C ILE A 117 -11.67 7.12 8.10
N SER A 118 -12.31 8.17 8.64
CA SER A 118 -13.70 8.48 8.32
C SER A 118 -13.85 8.93 6.88
N SER A 119 -15.04 8.80 6.30
CA SER A 119 -15.38 9.27 4.96
C SER A 119 -15.22 10.79 4.78
N LYS A 120 -15.07 11.53 5.89
CA LYS A 120 -14.81 12.98 5.92
C LYS A 120 -13.32 13.33 6.07
N GLY A 121 -12.46 12.35 6.35
CA GLY A 121 -11.02 12.55 6.52
C GLY A 121 -10.56 12.76 7.96
N ASN A 122 -11.33 12.31 8.95
CA ASN A 122 -10.88 12.29 10.35
C ASN A 122 -10.19 10.98 10.69
N LEU A 123 -9.16 11.05 11.54
CA LEU A 123 -8.55 9.86 12.12
C LEU A 123 -9.37 9.40 13.33
N VAL A 124 -9.83 8.16 13.30
CA VAL A 124 -10.60 7.56 14.39
C VAL A 124 -9.79 6.43 15.00
N GLN A 125 -9.65 6.49 16.32
CA GLN A 125 -9.01 5.48 17.15
C GLN A 125 -10.06 4.58 17.80
N ILE A 126 -9.85 3.28 17.78
CA ILE A 126 -10.70 2.27 18.43
C ILE A 126 -9.83 1.49 19.43
N SER A 127 -10.36 1.28 20.64
CA SER A 127 -9.68 0.46 21.65
C SER A 127 -9.57 -0.99 21.20
N ALA A 128 -8.47 -1.66 21.55
CA ALA A 128 -8.21 -3.05 21.18
C ALA A 128 -9.29 -4.05 21.64
N ASP A 129 -10.10 -3.69 22.64
CA ASP A 129 -11.22 -4.48 23.16
C ASP A 129 -12.60 -4.08 22.59
N GLY A 130 -12.65 -3.10 21.68
CA GLY A 130 -13.88 -2.61 21.05
C GLY A 130 -14.83 -1.83 21.97
N THR A 131 -14.35 -1.38 23.14
CA THR A 131 -15.19 -0.64 24.10
C THR A 131 -15.30 0.85 23.81
N GLN A 132 -14.32 1.44 23.12
CA GLN A 132 -14.25 2.87 22.88
C GLN A 132 -13.85 3.19 21.44
N ARG A 133 -14.52 4.19 20.87
CA ARG A 133 -14.18 4.83 19.60
C ARG A 133 -14.00 6.33 19.85
N THR A 134 -12.87 6.89 19.43
CA THR A 134 -12.49 8.29 19.67
C THR A 134 -12.08 8.95 18.36
N ASP A 135 -12.75 10.04 17.99
CA ASP A 135 -12.32 10.92 16.90
C ASP A 135 -11.13 11.76 17.37
N LEU A 136 -9.97 11.57 16.76
CA LEU A 136 -8.73 12.29 17.11
C LEU A 136 -8.63 13.65 16.40
N GLY A 137 -9.41 13.88 15.35
CA GLY A 137 -9.39 15.11 14.57
C GLY A 137 -9.27 14.90 13.06
N SER A 138 -9.43 16.00 12.33
CA SER A 138 -9.35 16.01 10.86
C SER A 138 -7.89 15.94 10.39
N ILE A 139 -7.60 14.94 9.56
CA ILE A 139 -6.33 14.82 8.84
C ILE A 139 -6.37 15.73 7.61
N CYS A 140 -7.42 15.58 6.81
CA CYS A 140 -7.66 16.28 5.57
C CYS A 140 -9.16 16.34 5.28
N ILE A 141 -9.55 17.05 4.22
CA ILE A 141 -10.93 17.06 3.74
C ILE A 141 -11.02 16.05 2.62
N LEU A 142 -11.83 15.01 2.81
CA LEU A 142 -12.08 14.00 1.78
C LEU A 142 -13.37 14.27 1.02
N SER A 143 -13.31 14.06 -0.29
CA SER A 143 -14.48 13.81 -1.12
C SER A 143 -14.75 12.29 -1.21
N GLY A 144 -15.96 11.91 -1.60
CA GLY A 144 -16.31 10.49 -1.74
C GLY A 144 -15.46 9.72 -2.77
N GLN A 145 -14.78 10.41 -3.68
CA GLN A 145 -13.93 9.80 -4.73
C GLN A 145 -12.45 9.75 -4.37
N ASP A 146 -12.02 10.40 -3.28
CA ASP A 146 -10.62 10.47 -2.91
C ASP A 146 -10.14 9.09 -2.42
N SER A 147 -8.96 8.68 -2.89
CA SER A 147 -8.20 7.56 -2.31
C SER A 147 -7.26 8.08 -1.24
N VAL A 148 -7.07 7.27 -0.20
CA VAL A 148 -6.10 7.54 0.86
C VAL A 148 -5.33 6.27 1.19
N SER A 149 -4.18 6.42 1.82
CA SER A 149 -3.44 5.33 2.45
C SER A 149 -2.71 5.88 3.66
N MET A 150 -2.44 5.05 4.66
CA MET A 150 -1.84 5.48 5.92
C MET A 150 -0.72 4.56 6.38
N CYS A 151 0.30 5.14 7.00
CA CYS A 151 1.26 4.41 7.82
C CYS A 151 1.59 5.22 9.08
N PHE A 152 2.27 4.59 10.03
CA PHE A 152 2.59 5.20 11.32
C PHE A 152 4.09 5.22 11.57
N ASN A 153 4.56 6.31 12.17
CA ASN A 153 5.93 6.43 12.63
C ASN A 153 6.05 7.48 13.73
N ASP A 154 6.86 7.21 14.77
CA ASP A 154 7.21 8.16 15.83
C ASP A 154 6.06 9.01 16.43
N GLY A 155 4.89 8.39 16.65
CA GLY A 155 3.72 9.08 17.22
C GLY A 155 2.94 9.93 16.21
N TYR A 156 3.19 9.75 14.91
CA TYR A 156 2.47 10.37 13.82
C TYR A 156 1.81 9.33 12.91
N ALA A 157 0.67 9.71 12.34
CA ALA A 157 0.10 9.06 11.17
C ALA A 157 0.49 9.86 9.91
N TYR A 158 1.03 9.18 8.91
CA TYR A 158 1.32 9.73 7.59
C TYR A 158 0.24 9.27 6.64
N VAL A 159 -0.41 10.20 5.95
CA VAL A 159 -1.59 9.91 5.12
C VAL A 159 -1.42 10.51 3.74
N SER A 160 -1.50 9.67 2.70
CA SER A 160 -1.62 10.14 1.32
C SER A 160 -3.07 10.46 0.99
N GLN A 161 -3.27 11.46 0.15
CA GLN A 161 -4.56 11.78 -0.45
C GLN A 161 -4.36 11.98 -1.94
N GLU A 162 -5.09 11.24 -2.76
CA GLU A 162 -5.18 11.51 -4.20
C GLU A 162 -6.54 12.13 -4.51
N ILE A 163 -6.51 13.36 -5.01
CA ILE A 163 -7.69 14.10 -5.41
C ILE A 163 -7.79 14.01 -6.92
N THR A 164 -8.63 13.09 -7.36
CA THR A 164 -8.91 12.88 -8.77
C THR A 164 -9.73 14.06 -9.29
N GLY A 165 -9.25 14.73 -10.34
CA GLY A 165 -10.04 15.67 -11.13
C GLY A 165 -11.02 14.94 -12.06
N ASP A 166 -11.45 15.60 -13.14
CA ASP A 166 -12.16 14.90 -14.22
C ASP A 166 -11.29 13.78 -14.83
N ILE A 167 -11.92 12.75 -15.39
CA ILE A 167 -11.33 11.49 -15.92
C ILE A 167 -10.16 11.70 -16.92
N GLU A 168 -9.97 12.92 -17.43
CA GLU A 168 -8.88 13.30 -18.35
C GLU A 168 -7.99 14.46 -17.82
N GLY A 169 -8.04 14.75 -16.51
CA GLY A 169 -7.44 15.92 -15.88
C GLY A 169 -6.19 15.65 -15.03
N ASN A 170 -5.64 16.73 -14.48
CA ASN A 170 -4.58 16.63 -13.48
C ASN A 170 -5.12 16.05 -12.18
N VAL A 171 -4.34 15.17 -11.56
CA VAL A 171 -4.53 14.69 -10.19
C VAL A 171 -3.72 15.57 -9.27
N THR A 172 -4.26 15.89 -8.09
CA THR A 172 -3.48 16.51 -7.01
C THR A 172 -3.24 15.48 -5.93
N VAL A 173 -1.98 15.18 -5.67
CA VAL A 173 -1.55 14.28 -4.59
C VAL A 173 -1.02 15.10 -3.43
N ARG A 174 -1.33 14.67 -2.21
CA ARG A 174 -0.89 15.30 -0.98
C ARG A 174 -0.40 14.26 0.01
N LEU A 175 0.56 14.65 0.86
CA LEU A 175 0.89 13.90 2.07
C LEU A 175 0.66 14.77 3.30
N TYR A 176 0.01 14.18 4.27
CA TYR A 176 -0.25 14.77 5.58
C TYR A 176 0.52 14.02 6.65
N ARG A 177 0.98 14.76 7.65
CA ARG A 177 1.57 14.24 8.89
C ARG A 177 0.69 14.68 10.05
N PHE A 178 -0.01 13.73 10.66
CA PHE A 178 -0.96 13.94 11.74
C PHE A 178 -0.34 13.50 13.07
N ASN A 179 -0.29 14.40 14.05
CA ASN A 179 0.24 14.12 15.38
C ASN A 179 -0.83 13.44 16.25
N LEU A 180 -0.54 12.24 16.76
CA LEU A 180 -1.50 11.43 17.51
C LEU A 180 -1.82 11.99 18.91
N ASP A 181 -0.92 12.78 19.49
CA ASP A 181 -1.09 13.35 20.84
C ASP A 181 -1.87 14.67 20.82
N THR A 182 -1.61 15.52 19.82
CA THR A 182 -2.19 16.87 19.74
C THR A 182 -3.41 16.95 18.82
N GLY A 183 -3.60 15.97 17.93
CA GLY A 183 -4.63 15.99 16.90
C GLY A 183 -4.37 17.01 15.77
N SER A 184 -3.15 17.54 15.64
CA SER A 184 -2.79 18.50 14.60
C SER A 184 -2.31 17.83 13.33
N SER A 185 -2.73 18.35 12.17
CA SER A 185 -2.35 17.84 10.84
C SER A 185 -1.55 18.88 10.05
N ASP A 186 -0.39 18.49 9.54
CA ASP A 186 0.44 19.30 8.64
C ASP A 186 0.44 18.69 7.23
N LYS A 187 0.20 19.50 6.19
CA LYS A 187 0.44 19.09 4.81
C LYS A 187 1.93 19.24 4.50
N ILE A 188 2.63 18.13 4.34
CA ILE A 188 4.10 18.09 4.16
C ILE A 188 4.52 17.92 2.70
N TYR A 189 3.60 17.50 1.82
CA TYR A 189 3.83 17.37 0.39
C TYR A 189 2.58 17.72 -0.40
N GLU A 190 2.75 18.35 -1.57
CA GLU A 190 1.69 18.55 -2.55
C GLU A 190 2.28 18.63 -3.96
N GLU A 191 1.68 17.90 -4.90
CA GLU A 191 2.02 18.00 -6.32
C GLU A 191 0.76 17.83 -7.16
N THR A 192 0.65 18.62 -8.23
CA THR A 192 -0.42 18.49 -9.21
C THR A 192 0.17 18.17 -10.56
N GLY A 193 -0.29 17.10 -11.19
CA GLY A 193 0.22 16.64 -12.47
C GLY A 193 -0.73 15.69 -13.17
N TYR A 194 -0.50 15.46 -14.46
CA TYR A 194 -1.32 14.52 -15.22
C TYR A 194 -1.05 13.09 -14.75
N GLY A 195 -2.10 12.41 -14.29
CA GLY A 195 -2.04 11.02 -13.85
C GLY A 195 -1.06 10.73 -12.71
N ILE A 196 -0.64 11.75 -11.94
CA ILE A 196 0.31 11.58 -10.83
C ILE A 196 -0.34 10.82 -9.67
N GLY A 197 0.42 9.92 -9.04
CA GLY A 197 -0.02 9.11 -7.91
C GLY A 197 1.06 8.95 -6.83
N ILE A 198 0.62 8.73 -5.60
CA ILE A 198 1.42 8.35 -4.45
C ILE A 198 0.98 6.96 -4.01
N ASN A 199 1.87 5.99 -4.25
CA ASN A 199 1.65 4.59 -3.91
C ASN A 199 2.62 4.16 -2.80
N SER A 200 2.37 3.00 -2.21
CA SER A 200 3.33 2.34 -1.31
C SER A 200 3.80 3.23 -0.15
N LEU A 201 2.89 4.00 0.47
CA LEU A 201 3.22 4.80 1.65
C LEU A 201 3.48 3.88 2.85
N LYS A 202 4.74 3.75 3.27
CA LYS A 202 5.17 2.76 4.26
C LYS A 202 6.28 3.31 5.16
N THR A 203 6.41 2.74 6.35
CA THR A 203 7.46 3.12 7.30
C THR A 203 8.41 1.95 7.53
N TYR A 204 9.70 2.23 7.50
CA TYR A 204 10.75 1.25 7.76
C TYR A 204 11.80 1.86 8.68
N GLY A 205 12.00 1.22 9.84
CA GLY A 205 12.84 1.77 10.89
C GLY A 205 12.33 3.15 11.36
N SER A 206 13.16 4.19 11.28
CA SER A 206 12.81 5.56 11.70
C SER A 206 12.21 6.43 10.61
N ASP A 207 12.05 5.93 9.39
CA ASP A 207 11.74 6.78 8.24
C ASP A 207 10.49 6.31 7.50
N THR A 208 9.85 7.26 6.82
CA THR A 208 8.67 7.00 5.99
C THR A 208 9.04 7.14 4.52
N PHE A 209 8.48 6.30 3.67
CA PHE A 209 8.78 6.22 2.25
C PHE A 209 7.50 6.17 1.43
N PHE A 210 7.56 6.62 0.19
CA PHE A 210 6.48 6.47 -0.77
C PHE A 210 7.01 6.34 -2.19
N LEU A 211 6.27 5.65 -3.04
CA LEU A 211 6.51 5.55 -4.47
C LEU A 211 5.71 6.63 -5.19
N LYS A 212 6.35 7.35 -6.11
CA LYS A 212 5.64 8.26 -7.01
C LYS A 212 5.44 7.60 -8.36
N THR A 213 4.25 7.70 -8.92
CA THR A 213 3.94 7.22 -10.27
C THR A 213 3.30 8.33 -11.10
N SER A 214 3.29 8.16 -12.42
CA SER A 214 2.42 8.93 -13.30
C SER A 214 1.83 8.05 -14.39
N VAL A 215 0.67 8.44 -14.90
CA VAL A 215 0.10 7.87 -16.13
C VAL A 215 0.29 8.85 -17.28
N SER A 216 0.61 8.34 -18.47
CA SER A 216 0.56 9.10 -19.71
C SER A 216 -0.37 8.43 -20.72
N LYS A 217 -0.90 9.22 -21.66
CA LYS A 217 -1.80 8.74 -22.72
C LYS A 217 -1.20 9.10 -24.07
N ASP A 218 -1.08 8.12 -24.97
CA ASP A 218 -0.55 8.34 -26.32
C ASP A 218 -1.61 8.91 -27.29
N ASP A 219 -1.17 9.29 -28.50
CA ASP A 219 -2.04 9.84 -29.57
C ASP A 219 -3.14 8.86 -30.03
N LYS A 220 -3.02 7.57 -29.70
CA LYS A 220 -4.02 6.52 -29.98
C LYS A 220 -4.98 6.29 -28.81
N GLY A 221 -4.79 7.00 -27.71
CA GLY A 221 -5.59 6.90 -26.49
C GLY A 221 -5.18 5.75 -25.56
N LEU A 222 -4.02 5.12 -25.76
CA LEU A 222 -3.52 4.06 -24.90
C LEU A 222 -2.81 4.65 -23.67
N TYR A 223 -3.13 4.11 -22.50
CA TYR A 223 -2.51 4.51 -21.24
C TYR A 223 -1.21 3.75 -20.98
N SER A 224 -0.22 4.44 -20.43
CA SER A 224 1.02 3.85 -19.94
C SER A 224 1.33 4.36 -18.54
N LEU A 225 1.83 3.46 -17.68
CA LEU A 225 2.26 3.78 -16.33
C LEU A 225 3.77 4.02 -16.32
N GLU A 226 4.21 4.99 -15.54
CA GLU A 226 5.61 5.31 -15.31
C GLU A 226 5.88 5.45 -13.81
N GLY A 227 6.92 4.80 -13.31
CA GLY A 227 7.47 5.02 -11.98
C GLY A 227 8.38 6.25 -11.98
N LYS A 228 8.11 7.20 -11.08
CA LYS A 228 8.87 8.44 -10.89
C LYS A 228 9.90 8.35 -9.75
N GLY A 229 10.09 7.15 -9.21
CA GLY A 229 11.06 6.88 -8.17
C GLY A 229 10.48 6.76 -6.76
N ILE A 230 11.34 6.33 -5.84
CA ILE A 230 11.04 6.15 -4.42
C ILE A 230 11.53 7.38 -3.67
N PHE A 231 10.66 7.93 -2.84
CA PHE A 231 10.91 9.12 -2.03
C PHE A 231 10.95 8.73 -0.56
N ARG A 232 11.78 9.43 0.21
CA ARG A 232 11.99 9.25 1.65
C ARG A 232 11.64 10.54 2.37
N ILE A 233 10.99 10.40 3.52
CA ILE A 233 10.61 11.47 4.43
C ILE A 233 11.38 11.29 5.73
N THR A 234 12.16 12.30 6.12
CA THR A 234 12.91 12.34 7.38
C THR A 234 12.67 13.67 8.08
N GLY A 235 12.00 13.64 9.22
CA GLY A 235 11.58 14.87 9.89
C GLY A 235 10.68 15.71 8.97
N GLU A 236 11.15 16.89 8.59
CA GLU A 236 10.46 17.81 7.67
C GLU A 236 10.93 17.71 6.22
N ASP A 237 11.99 16.95 5.96
CA ASP A 237 12.59 16.84 4.64
C ASP A 237 11.96 15.69 3.84
N THR A 238 11.71 15.93 2.55
CA THR A 238 11.35 14.91 1.56
C THR A 238 12.39 14.89 0.45
N GLU A 239 12.98 13.74 0.18
CA GLU A 239 14.01 13.56 -0.85
C GLU A 239 13.71 12.38 -1.79
N CYS A 240 14.10 12.51 -3.06
CA CYS A 240 14.09 11.38 -3.99
C CYS A 240 15.28 10.48 -3.67
N LEU A 241 15.00 9.29 -3.14
CA LEU A 241 15.99 8.28 -2.81
C LEU A 241 16.47 7.54 -4.06
N LEU A 242 15.53 7.12 -4.90
CA LEU A 242 15.80 6.30 -6.07
C LEU A 242 15.00 6.79 -7.27
N ASP A 243 15.66 7.49 -8.18
CA ASP A 243 15.08 7.99 -9.43
C ASP A 243 15.14 6.90 -10.52
N LYS A 244 14.23 5.92 -10.42
CA LYS A 244 14.10 4.79 -11.36
C LYS A 244 12.64 4.49 -11.66
N ASN A 245 12.42 3.79 -12.77
CA ASN A 245 11.10 3.29 -13.18
C ASN A 245 10.68 2.09 -12.31
N VAL A 246 10.17 2.38 -11.11
CA VAL A 246 9.79 1.39 -10.08
C VAL A 246 8.28 1.23 -10.00
N TYR A 247 7.80 0.00 -9.74
CA TYR A 247 6.37 -0.27 -9.50
C TYR A 247 6.01 -0.56 -8.04
N SER A 248 6.88 -1.24 -7.29
CA SER A 248 6.68 -1.56 -5.86
C SER A 248 8.04 -1.74 -5.20
N TYR A 249 8.09 -1.54 -3.88
CA TYR A 249 9.33 -1.66 -3.11
C TYR A 249 9.07 -2.17 -1.68
N CYS A 250 10.12 -2.74 -1.08
CA CYS A 250 10.17 -3.04 0.35
C CYS A 250 11.59 -2.87 0.88
N ILE A 251 11.75 -2.75 2.20
CA ILE A 251 13.04 -2.47 2.82
C ILE A 251 13.31 -3.51 3.93
N ASP A 252 14.48 -4.14 3.88
CA ASP A 252 15.08 -4.86 4.99
C ASP A 252 15.96 -3.87 5.75
N ALA A 253 15.35 -3.20 6.73
CA ALA A 253 15.97 -2.10 7.46
C ALA A 253 17.19 -2.56 8.26
N ASP A 254 17.11 -3.77 8.82
CA ASP A 254 18.18 -4.39 9.62
C ASP A 254 19.44 -4.67 8.81
N ASN A 255 19.29 -4.97 7.52
CA ASN A 255 20.40 -5.19 6.59
C ASN A 255 20.69 -3.98 5.67
N ASN A 256 19.95 -2.88 5.86
CA ASN A 256 20.07 -1.66 5.08
C ASN A 256 19.93 -1.89 3.56
N LYS A 257 18.97 -2.74 3.18
CA LYS A 257 18.67 -3.10 1.79
C LYS A 257 17.27 -2.65 1.42
N LEU A 258 17.12 -2.10 0.22
CA LEU A 258 15.83 -1.84 -0.41
C LEU A 258 15.68 -2.78 -1.60
N TYR A 259 14.58 -3.53 -1.67
CA TYR A 259 14.24 -4.31 -2.85
C TYR A 259 13.17 -3.57 -3.64
N TYR A 260 13.24 -3.62 -4.97
CA TYR A 260 12.22 -2.99 -5.82
C TYR A 260 11.92 -3.81 -7.08
N SER A 261 10.66 -3.80 -7.52
CA SER A 261 10.24 -4.31 -8.82
C SER A 261 10.41 -3.22 -9.86
N GLY A 262 11.18 -3.50 -10.91
CA GLY A 262 11.19 -2.66 -12.10
C GLY A 262 9.81 -2.65 -12.77
N LEU A 263 9.40 -1.49 -13.29
CA LEU A 263 8.16 -1.35 -14.02
C LEU A 263 8.39 -1.66 -15.50
N GLY A 264 7.85 -2.78 -15.97
CA GLY A 264 7.84 -3.20 -17.37
C GLY A 264 9.00 -4.09 -17.79
N ASP A 265 9.96 -4.39 -16.91
CA ASP A 265 11.10 -5.25 -17.20
C ASP A 265 11.00 -6.65 -16.56
N GLY A 266 10.09 -6.87 -15.61
CA GLY A 266 9.92 -8.14 -14.92
C GLY A 266 11.09 -8.53 -14.00
N ILE A 267 11.93 -7.57 -13.61
CA ILE A 267 13.13 -7.80 -12.80
C ILE A 267 12.94 -7.25 -11.38
N ILE A 268 13.41 -8.02 -10.39
CA ILE A 268 13.58 -7.56 -9.01
C ILE A 268 15.04 -7.19 -8.79
N TYR A 269 15.22 -6.02 -8.18
CA TYR A 269 16.53 -5.47 -7.87
C TYR A 269 16.70 -5.32 -6.37
N GLU A 270 17.91 -5.55 -5.89
CA GLU A 270 18.39 -5.06 -4.61
C GLU A 270 19.04 -3.69 -4.82
N TYR A 271 18.80 -2.75 -3.92
CA TYR A 271 19.48 -1.48 -3.78
C TYR A 271 20.11 -1.40 -2.40
N ASP A 272 21.44 -1.32 -2.36
CA ASP A 272 22.19 -1.15 -1.13
C ASP A 272 22.13 0.31 -0.68
N LEU A 273 21.43 0.60 0.41
CA LEU A 273 21.21 1.96 0.92
C LEU A 273 22.51 2.63 1.39
N GLY A 274 23.56 1.85 1.68
CA GLY A 274 24.84 2.37 2.15
C GLY A 274 25.75 2.87 1.02
N SER A 275 25.78 2.12 -0.09
CA SER A 275 26.63 2.38 -1.26
C SER A 275 25.89 3.07 -2.41
N GLY A 276 24.55 3.03 -2.40
CA GLY A 276 23.69 3.61 -3.42
C GLY A 276 23.73 2.88 -4.76
N LYS A 277 24.02 1.57 -4.75
CA LYS A 277 24.10 0.74 -5.96
C LYS A 277 22.91 -0.21 -6.04
N SER A 278 22.44 -0.47 -7.26
CA SER A 278 21.46 -1.52 -7.52
C SER A 278 22.04 -2.67 -8.31
N GLU A 279 21.60 -3.89 -7.99
CA GLU A 279 21.91 -5.12 -8.71
C GLU A 279 20.62 -5.92 -8.92
N SER A 280 20.49 -6.60 -10.06
CA SER A 280 19.36 -7.50 -10.31
C SER A 280 19.55 -8.79 -9.53
N ILE A 281 18.52 -9.22 -8.80
CA ILE A 281 18.57 -10.42 -7.97
C ILE A 281 17.62 -11.52 -8.44
N TYR A 282 16.59 -11.16 -9.22
CA TYR A 282 15.65 -12.13 -9.80
C TYR A 282 15.07 -11.60 -11.12
N GLU A 283 14.89 -12.50 -12.08
CA GLU A 283 14.25 -12.24 -13.38
C GLU A 283 13.10 -13.22 -13.56
N SER A 284 11.91 -12.69 -13.89
CA SER A 284 10.71 -13.49 -14.15
C SER A 284 10.90 -14.47 -15.31
N ASP A 285 10.38 -15.69 -15.18
CA ASP A 285 10.32 -16.69 -16.25
C ASP A 285 9.22 -16.41 -17.29
N ASN A 286 8.31 -15.48 -16.97
CA ASN A 286 7.14 -15.11 -17.76
C ASN A 286 7.21 -13.65 -18.21
N ASP A 287 6.38 -13.29 -19.20
CA ASP A 287 6.20 -11.91 -19.71
C ASP A 287 5.53 -10.95 -18.69
N THR A 288 5.56 -11.26 -17.39
CA THR A 288 5.08 -10.39 -16.32
C THR A 288 5.97 -9.16 -16.23
N GLY A 289 5.39 -7.98 -16.46
CA GLY A 289 6.15 -6.73 -16.51
C GLY A 289 6.54 -6.17 -15.14
N TYR A 290 5.86 -6.53 -14.06
CA TYR A 290 6.13 -6.05 -12.71
C TYR A 290 5.39 -6.86 -11.65
N PHE A 291 5.81 -6.70 -10.39
CA PHE A 291 5.24 -7.38 -9.23
C PHE A 291 4.95 -6.39 -8.11
N TYR A 292 3.92 -6.68 -7.30
CA TYR A 292 3.87 -6.14 -5.94
C TYR A 292 4.89 -6.88 -5.09
N ILE A 293 5.62 -6.17 -4.23
CA ILE A 293 6.61 -6.80 -3.36
C ILE A 293 6.54 -6.30 -1.91
N THR A 294 6.80 -7.19 -0.97
CA THR A 294 6.89 -6.88 0.46
C THR A 294 7.96 -7.72 1.13
N PHE A 295 8.40 -7.31 2.32
CA PHE A 295 9.35 -8.06 3.13
C PHE A 295 8.75 -8.33 4.51
N ASP A 296 8.78 -9.58 4.97
CA ASP A 296 8.18 -10.00 6.24
C ASP A 296 9.20 -10.18 7.38
N GLY A 297 10.44 -9.76 7.15
CA GLY A 297 11.57 -9.99 8.06
C GLY A 297 12.40 -11.23 7.70
N ASN A 298 11.94 -12.09 6.81
CA ASN A 298 12.65 -13.30 6.40
C ASN A 298 12.76 -13.45 4.88
N TYR A 299 11.65 -13.24 4.16
CA TYR A 299 11.53 -13.46 2.72
C TYR A 299 10.96 -12.23 2.02
N ILE A 300 11.34 -12.09 0.76
CA ILE A 300 10.69 -11.16 -0.17
C ILE A 300 9.51 -11.90 -0.78
N TRP A 301 8.30 -11.39 -0.54
CA TRP A 301 7.07 -11.90 -1.12
C TRP A 301 6.71 -11.10 -2.35
N MET A 302 6.32 -11.78 -3.42
CA MET A 302 5.92 -11.16 -4.67
C MET A 302 4.62 -11.76 -5.20
N ASP A 303 3.80 -10.93 -5.83
CA ASP A 303 2.65 -11.39 -6.61
C ASP A 303 2.50 -10.62 -7.93
N ASP A 304 1.93 -11.30 -8.94
CA ASP A 304 1.66 -10.73 -10.27
C ASP A 304 0.22 -10.20 -10.44
N GLY A 305 -0.49 -10.00 -9.33
CA GLY A 305 -1.90 -9.60 -9.31
C GLY A 305 -2.15 -8.24 -9.94
N GLY A 306 -1.32 -7.24 -9.63
CA GLY A 306 -1.41 -5.91 -10.24
C GLY A 306 -1.29 -5.96 -11.77
N TYR A 307 -0.28 -6.69 -12.27
CA TYR A 307 -0.03 -6.84 -13.70
C TYR A 307 -1.19 -7.57 -14.41
N LYS A 308 -1.66 -8.69 -13.86
CA LYS A 308 -2.75 -9.47 -14.45
C LYS A 308 -4.09 -8.74 -14.45
N ASN A 309 -4.38 -8.00 -13.38
CA ASN A 309 -5.56 -7.14 -13.32
C ASN A 309 -5.51 -6.06 -14.40
N MET A 310 -4.36 -5.41 -14.60
CA MET A 310 -4.18 -4.44 -15.68
C MET A 310 -4.35 -5.06 -17.07
N ALA A 311 -3.71 -6.23 -17.28
CA ALA A 311 -3.79 -6.95 -18.55
C ALA A 311 -5.24 -7.36 -18.89
N MET A 312 -6.03 -7.82 -17.92
CA MET A 312 -7.42 -8.23 -18.14
C MET A 312 -8.36 -7.04 -18.30
N TYR A 313 -8.40 -6.11 -17.34
CA TYR A 313 -9.46 -5.10 -17.29
C TYR A 313 -9.21 -3.90 -18.19
N PHE A 314 -7.95 -3.48 -18.34
CA PHE A 314 -7.60 -2.29 -19.11
C PHE A 314 -7.15 -2.64 -20.53
N ASN A 315 -6.34 -3.70 -20.67
CA ASN A 315 -5.78 -4.05 -21.97
C ASN A 315 -6.55 -5.16 -22.71
N LYS A 316 -7.45 -5.89 -22.02
CA LYS A 316 -8.19 -7.05 -22.56
C LYS A 316 -7.28 -8.11 -23.19
N GLN A 317 -6.10 -8.29 -22.60
CA GLN A 317 -5.03 -9.18 -23.07
C GLN A 317 -5.04 -10.57 -22.41
N SER A 318 -5.79 -10.75 -21.31
CA SER A 318 -5.93 -12.06 -20.64
C SER A 318 -7.37 -12.54 -20.61
N SER A 319 -7.54 -13.87 -20.56
CA SER A 319 -8.83 -14.56 -20.39
C SER A 319 -8.96 -15.31 -19.06
N SER A 320 -7.90 -15.38 -18.25
CA SER A 320 -7.92 -15.88 -16.87
C SER A 320 -7.14 -14.96 -15.92
N LEU A 321 -7.50 -15.02 -14.63
CA LEU A 321 -6.82 -14.36 -13.50
C LEU A 321 -6.19 -15.40 -12.56
N ASP A 322 -5.45 -16.36 -13.11
CA ASP A 322 -4.63 -17.23 -12.27
C ASP A 322 -3.52 -16.37 -11.68
N TYR A 323 -3.46 -16.14 -10.37
CA TYR A 323 -2.41 -15.32 -9.76
C TYR A 323 -1.23 -16.18 -9.34
N THR A 324 -0.02 -15.64 -9.44
CA THR A 324 1.19 -16.33 -9.00
C THR A 324 1.81 -15.62 -7.80
N LEU A 325 2.05 -16.38 -6.75
CA LEU A 325 2.80 -16.00 -5.56
C LEU A 325 4.23 -16.52 -5.67
N TYR A 326 5.19 -15.70 -5.27
CA TYR A 326 6.61 -16.04 -5.21
C TYR A 326 7.15 -15.73 -3.82
N GLN A 327 8.03 -16.61 -3.36
CA GLN A 327 8.82 -16.43 -2.15
C GLN A 327 10.29 -16.43 -2.55
N LEU A 328 10.98 -15.30 -2.41
CA LEU A 328 12.43 -15.22 -2.59
C LEU A 328 13.11 -15.12 -1.23
N ASP A 329 14.27 -15.75 -1.09
CA ASP A 329 15.19 -15.37 -0.03
C ASP A 329 15.82 -13.99 -0.29
N ARG A 330 16.64 -13.51 0.66
CA ARG A 330 17.27 -12.18 0.58
C ARG A 330 18.24 -12.03 -0.58
N ASP A 331 18.81 -13.13 -1.08
CA ASP A 331 19.72 -13.13 -2.22
C ASP A 331 18.96 -13.22 -3.56
N GLY A 332 17.62 -13.19 -3.53
CA GLY A 332 16.76 -13.26 -4.71
C GLY A 332 16.52 -14.68 -5.24
N LYS A 333 16.96 -15.71 -4.52
CA LYS A 333 16.73 -17.09 -4.95
C LYS A 333 15.30 -17.51 -4.63
N LEU A 334 14.63 -18.09 -5.63
CA LEU A 334 13.28 -18.62 -5.49
C LEU A 334 13.25 -19.79 -4.50
N ALA A 335 12.58 -19.58 -3.37
CA ALA A 335 12.36 -20.57 -2.31
C ALA A 335 11.05 -21.36 -2.52
N ALA A 336 10.00 -20.68 -2.99
CA ALA A 336 8.70 -21.28 -3.28
C ALA A 336 7.94 -20.50 -4.35
N LYS A 337 7.05 -21.18 -5.08
CA LYS A 337 6.14 -20.58 -6.07
C LYS A 337 4.78 -21.28 -6.00
N ARG A 338 3.69 -20.51 -6.07
CA ARG A 338 2.32 -21.04 -6.10
C ARG A 338 1.47 -20.30 -7.10
N THR A 339 0.67 -21.03 -7.87
CA THR A 339 -0.42 -20.45 -8.65
C THR A 339 -1.74 -20.64 -7.90
N ILE A 340 -2.47 -19.55 -7.70
CA ILE A 340 -3.85 -19.56 -7.22
C ILE A 340 -4.74 -19.51 -8.46
N PRO A 341 -5.61 -20.52 -8.68
CA PRO A 341 -6.44 -20.57 -9.86
C PRO A 341 -7.57 -19.52 -9.81
N ASP A 342 -7.99 -19.02 -10.97
CA ASP A 342 -9.09 -18.04 -11.11
C ASP A 342 -10.43 -18.55 -10.52
N GLU A 343 -10.61 -19.86 -10.35
CA GLU A 343 -11.81 -20.43 -9.72
C GLU A 343 -11.97 -20.04 -8.24
N GLU A 344 -10.88 -19.70 -7.55
CA GLU A 344 -10.91 -19.18 -6.17
C GLU A 344 -11.48 -17.75 -6.10
N LYS A 345 -11.60 -17.10 -7.27
CA LYS A 345 -12.10 -15.72 -7.47
C LYS A 345 -11.50 -14.75 -6.47
N ILE A 346 -10.17 -14.74 -6.38
CA ILE A 346 -9.43 -13.82 -5.53
C ILE A 346 -9.47 -12.44 -6.16
N PHE A 347 -9.72 -11.41 -5.35
CA PHE A 347 -9.72 -10.03 -5.81
C PHE A 347 -8.39 -9.33 -5.55
N SER A 348 -7.81 -9.58 -4.38
CA SER A 348 -6.68 -8.85 -3.85
C SER A 348 -5.87 -9.76 -2.92
N ILE A 349 -4.54 -9.63 -3.00
CA ILE A 349 -3.57 -10.39 -2.21
C ILE A 349 -2.87 -9.41 -1.27
N MET A 350 -3.06 -9.64 0.02
CA MET A 350 -2.41 -8.92 1.10
C MET A 350 -1.30 -9.79 1.65
N HIS A 351 -0.04 -9.48 1.33
CA HIS A 351 1.09 -10.35 1.66
C HIS A 351 1.18 -10.70 3.15
N GLY A 352 0.83 -9.78 4.05
CA GLY A 352 0.74 -10.05 5.48
C GLY A 352 2.09 -10.32 6.16
N ASP A 353 2.03 -10.64 7.45
CA ASP A 353 3.21 -10.85 8.30
C ASP A 353 3.97 -12.14 7.96
N SER A 354 4.94 -12.53 8.78
CA SER A 354 5.72 -13.76 8.57
C SER A 354 4.93 -15.08 8.68
N ARG A 355 3.67 -15.04 9.12
CA ARG A 355 2.85 -16.21 9.42
C ARG A 355 1.80 -16.46 8.37
N ARG A 356 1.09 -15.40 7.94
CA ARG A 356 -0.12 -15.53 7.11
C ARG A 356 -0.12 -14.53 5.96
N MET A 357 -0.59 -15.00 4.82
CA MET A 357 -0.98 -14.18 3.68
C MET A 357 -2.50 -14.15 3.59
N PHE A 358 -3.08 -12.97 3.40
CA PHE A 358 -4.53 -12.77 3.39
C PHE A 358 -5.02 -12.40 1.99
N MET A 359 -6.27 -12.74 1.69
CA MET A 359 -6.88 -12.51 0.40
C MET A 359 -8.37 -12.22 0.59
N PHE A 360 -8.97 -11.42 -0.29
CA PHE A 360 -10.43 -11.36 -0.40
C PHE A 360 -10.91 -12.34 -1.48
N SER A 361 -11.78 -13.29 -1.11
CA SER A 361 -12.37 -14.27 -2.02
C SER A 361 -13.82 -13.89 -2.34
N PHE A 362 -14.16 -13.74 -3.63
CA PHE A 362 -15.55 -13.56 -4.06
C PHE A 362 -16.38 -14.84 -3.94
N VAL A 363 -15.76 -16.03 -3.96
CA VAL A 363 -16.47 -17.30 -3.74
C VAL A 363 -17.07 -17.33 -2.33
N ASN A 364 -16.25 -16.97 -1.34
CA ASN A 364 -16.64 -17.02 0.07
C ASN A 364 -17.23 -15.67 0.55
N ASN A 365 -17.10 -14.61 -0.24
CA ASN A 365 -17.45 -13.23 0.07
C ASN A 365 -16.88 -12.74 1.41
N LYS A 366 -15.62 -13.11 1.70
CA LYS A 366 -14.94 -12.81 2.97
C LYS A 366 -13.41 -12.83 2.81
N ILE A 367 -12.72 -12.43 3.88
CA ILE A 367 -11.27 -12.59 3.99
C ILE A 367 -10.92 -14.05 4.27
N VAL A 368 -9.98 -14.56 3.50
CA VAL A 368 -9.36 -15.89 3.65
C VAL A 368 -7.86 -15.73 3.81
N TYR A 369 -7.18 -16.77 4.29
CA TYR A 369 -5.74 -16.75 4.46
C TYR A 369 -5.06 -18.07 4.07
N ILE A 370 -3.75 -18.00 3.83
CA ILE A 370 -2.86 -19.14 3.67
C ILE A 370 -1.75 -19.02 4.72
N ASP A 371 -1.43 -20.12 5.41
CA ASP A 371 -0.26 -20.18 6.28
C ASP A 371 1.03 -20.19 5.45
N LYS A 372 1.88 -19.18 5.65
CA LYS A 372 3.15 -19.02 4.91
C LYS A 372 4.15 -20.13 5.18
N SER A 373 4.02 -20.84 6.30
CA SER A 373 4.83 -22.03 6.62
C SER A 373 4.69 -23.15 5.58
N ASN A 374 3.63 -23.13 4.77
CA ASN A 374 3.41 -24.07 3.67
C ASN A 374 2.78 -23.35 2.46
N ILE A 375 3.36 -22.23 2.03
CA ILE A 375 2.75 -21.41 0.96
C ILE A 375 2.47 -22.20 -0.33
N GLU A 376 3.35 -23.14 -0.71
CA GLU A 376 3.23 -23.92 -1.96
C GLU A 376 1.98 -24.78 -2.04
N LYS A 377 1.56 -25.37 -0.90
CA LYS A 377 0.54 -26.44 -0.86
C LYS A 377 -0.50 -26.26 0.23
N GLY A 378 -0.39 -25.20 1.04
CA GLY A 378 -1.27 -24.94 2.16
C GLY A 378 -2.70 -24.64 1.71
N ASP A 379 -3.66 -25.09 2.49
CA ASP A 379 -5.07 -24.81 2.22
C ASP A 379 -5.36 -23.30 2.35
N ILE A 380 -6.29 -22.81 1.54
CA ILE A 380 -6.91 -21.50 1.75
C ILE A 380 -7.98 -21.68 2.82
N LYS A 381 -7.84 -20.94 3.93
CA LYS A 381 -8.66 -21.08 5.14
C LYS A 381 -9.48 -19.82 5.39
N GLU A 382 -10.61 -19.98 6.05
CA GLU A 382 -11.39 -18.85 6.56
C GLU A 382 -10.91 -18.45 7.96
N LEU A 383 -11.03 -17.16 8.29
CA LEU A 383 -10.98 -16.67 9.66
C LEU A 383 -12.33 -17.05 10.32
N ARG A 384 -12.35 -18.20 11.01
CA ARG A 384 -13.57 -18.82 11.55
C ARG A 384 -14.06 -18.17 12.81
#